data_AF-A0A5S9M9J9-F1
#
_entry.id   AF-A0A5S9M9J9-F1
#
_cell.length_a   1.000
_cell.length_b   1.000
_cell.length_c   1.000
_cell.angle_alpha   90.00
_cell.angle_beta   90.00
_cell.angle_gamma   90.00
#
_symmetry.space_group_name_H-M   'P 1'
#
loop_
_entity.id
_entity.type
_entity.pdbx_description
1 polymer ?
#
loop_
_entity_poly.entity_id
_entity_poly.type
_entity_poly.pdbx_seq_one_letter_code
_entity_poly.pdbx_strand_id
1 'polypeptide(L)'
;MGARGNSGVILSQLFRGFSKHIEQKETIDAKEFALALQAGVDTAYKAVMKPIEGTILTVAKDAAKKAVAVSAAEDQIDRVLELTIEEARASLDRTPDLLPVLKRSGCC
;
A
#
# COMPACT_ATOMS: atom_id res chain seq x y z
N MET A 1 -10.35 -20.62 1.44
CA MET A 1 -9.42 -20.26 0.34
C MET A 1 -10.21 -19.59 -0.78
N GLY A 2 -10.26 -18.25 -0.84
CA GLY A 2 -11.19 -17.52 -1.72
C GLY A 2 -10.59 -16.39 -2.55
N ALA A 3 -9.31 -16.46 -2.90
CA ALA A 3 -8.67 -15.51 -3.82
C ALA A 3 -8.13 -16.29 -5.02
N ARG A 4 -8.89 -16.40 -6.10
CA ARG A 4 -8.39 -16.94 -7.37
C ARG A 4 -7.73 -15.82 -8.17
N GLY A 5 -6.45 -15.61 -7.91
CA GLY A 5 -5.57 -14.68 -8.62
C GLY A 5 -4.46 -14.12 -7.71
N ASN A 6 -3.27 -13.87 -8.27
CA ASN A 6 -2.13 -13.28 -7.53
C ASN A 6 -2.53 -11.96 -6.85
N SER A 7 -3.38 -11.16 -7.49
CA SER A 7 -3.89 -9.90 -6.93
C SER A 7 -4.76 -10.10 -5.69
N GLY A 8 -5.59 -11.14 -5.65
CA GLY A 8 -6.42 -11.44 -4.48
C GLY A 8 -5.57 -11.93 -3.30
N VAL A 9 -4.50 -12.66 -3.56
CA VAL A 9 -3.52 -13.05 -2.53
C VAL A 9 -2.84 -11.79 -1.99
N ILE A 10 -2.32 -10.91 -2.85
CA ILE A 10 -1.66 -9.67 -2.43
C ILE A 10 -2.58 -8.83 -1.55
N LEU A 11 -3.82 -8.59 -2.00
CA LEU A 11 -4.80 -7.81 -1.23
C LEU A 11 -5.08 -8.45 0.13
N SER A 12 -5.23 -9.77 0.18
CA SER A 12 -5.44 -10.51 1.43
C SER A 12 -4.25 -10.36 2.39
N GLN A 13 -3.02 -10.26 1.87
CA GLN A 13 -1.82 -10.11 2.68
C GLN A 13 -1.63 -8.68 3.19
N LEU A 14 -2.02 -7.66 2.40
CA LEU A 14 -2.07 -6.27 2.86
C LEU A 14 -2.98 -6.14 4.09
N PHE A 15 -4.23 -6.61 3.98
CA PHE A 15 -5.16 -6.57 5.11
C PHE A 15 -4.71 -7.45 6.28
N ARG A 16 -4.14 -8.63 6.02
CA ARG A 16 -3.61 -9.48 7.10
C ARG A 16 -2.53 -8.77 7.91
N GLY A 17 -1.57 -8.11 7.25
CA GLY A 17 -0.51 -7.38 7.93
C GLY A 17 -1.04 -6.18 8.71
N PHE A 18 -1.98 -5.44 8.10
CA PHE A 18 -2.67 -4.32 8.74
C PHE A 18 -3.42 -4.76 10.00
N SER A 19 -4.32 -5.73 9.87
CA SER A 19 -5.16 -6.21 10.99
C SER A 19 -4.31 -6.79 12.12
N LYS A 20 -3.23 -7.51 11.80
CA LYS A 20 -2.32 -8.03 12.83
C LYS A 20 -1.62 -6.92 13.63
N HIS A 21 -1.32 -5.79 12.99
CA HIS A 21 -0.69 -4.66 13.67
C HIS A 21 -1.61 -3.99 14.71
N ILE A 22 -2.92 -3.99 14.46
CA ILE A 22 -3.92 -3.31 15.29
C ILE A 22 -4.83 -4.26 16.07
N GLU A 23 -4.56 -5.56 16.06
CA GLU A 23 -5.47 -6.61 16.58
C GLU A 23 -5.88 -6.40 18.04
N GLN A 24 -5.00 -5.83 18.86
CA GLN A 24 -5.22 -5.59 20.29
C GLN A 24 -5.72 -4.16 20.59
N LYS A 25 -6.11 -3.40 19.56
CA LYS A 25 -6.50 -1.99 19.68
C LYS A 25 -7.97 -1.83 19.31
N GLU A 26 -8.73 -1.20 20.21
CA GLU A 26 -10.13 -0.86 19.96
C GLU A 26 -10.26 0.38 19.06
N THR A 27 -9.35 1.34 19.21
CA THR A 27 -9.23 2.54 18.38
C THR A 27 -7.77 2.75 18.00
N ILE A 28 -7.54 3.45 16.90
CA ILE A 28 -6.19 3.77 16.42
C ILE A 28 -6.07 5.24 16.07
N ASP A 29 -4.92 5.83 16.34
CA ASP A 29 -4.57 7.20 15.91
C ASP A 29 -3.95 7.22 14.50
N ALA A 30 -3.63 8.43 14.01
CA ALA A 30 -3.06 8.64 12.69
C ALA A 30 -1.70 7.93 12.48
N LYS A 31 -0.88 7.87 13.52
CA LYS A 31 0.44 7.24 13.48
C LYS A 31 0.30 5.72 13.49
N GLU A 32 -0.59 5.19 14.30
CA GLU A 32 -0.91 3.77 14.36
C GLU A 32 -1.53 3.28 13.05
N PHE A 33 -2.39 4.08 12.42
CA PHE A 33 -2.90 3.82 11.08
C PHE A 33 -1.75 3.72 10.05
N ALA A 34 -0.84 4.69 10.04
CA ALA A 34 0.29 4.70 9.12
C ALA A 34 1.21 3.49 9.30
N LEU A 35 1.51 3.12 10.56
CA LEU A 35 2.32 1.94 10.88
C LEU A 35 1.60 0.64 10.52
N ALA A 36 0.28 0.56 10.70
CA ALA A 36 -0.52 -0.58 10.29
C ALA A 36 -0.52 -0.74 8.76
N LEU A 37 -0.63 0.36 8.01
CA LEU A 37 -0.54 0.35 6.56
C LEU A 37 0.84 -0.16 6.09
N GLN A 38 1.92 0.32 6.72
CA GLN A 38 3.27 -0.18 6.46
C GLN A 38 3.42 -1.67 6.77
N ALA A 39 2.87 -2.14 7.90
CA ALA A 39 2.88 -3.56 8.26
C ALA A 39 2.12 -4.44 7.25
N GLY A 40 1.02 -3.91 6.69
CA GLY A 40 0.31 -4.52 5.57
C GLY A 40 1.21 -4.71 4.34
N VAL A 41 1.88 -3.64 3.92
CA VAL A 41 2.82 -3.66 2.79
C VAL A 41 3.93 -4.67 3.03
N ASP A 42 4.58 -4.65 4.19
CA ASP A 42 5.68 -5.55 4.51
C ASP A 42 5.24 -7.02 4.45
N THR A 43 4.02 -7.30 4.90
CA THR A 43 3.43 -8.65 4.85
C THR A 43 3.17 -9.08 3.40
N ALA A 44 2.61 -8.19 2.58
CA ALA A 44 2.36 -8.47 1.17
C ALA A 44 3.66 -8.71 0.38
N TYR A 45 4.69 -7.91 0.61
CA TYR A 45 6.01 -8.10 -0.03
C TYR A 45 6.66 -9.42 0.38
N LYS A 46 6.55 -9.84 1.65
CA LYS A 46 7.06 -11.13 2.12
C LYS A 46 6.29 -12.33 1.57
N ALA A 47 5.00 -12.16 1.29
CA ALA A 47 4.15 -13.25 0.80
C ALA A 47 4.28 -13.52 -0.71
N VAL A 48 4.91 -12.62 -1.47
CA VAL A 48 5.09 -12.73 -2.91
C VAL A 48 6.54 -13.11 -3.22
N MET A 49 6.75 -14.27 -3.87
CA MET A 49 8.11 -14.75 -4.20
C MET A 49 8.91 -13.79 -5.09
N LYS A 50 8.26 -13.08 -6.00
CA LYS A 50 8.89 -12.11 -6.90
C LYS A 50 8.01 -10.87 -7.04
N PRO A 51 8.14 -9.87 -6.15
CA PRO A 51 7.35 -8.65 -6.23
C PRO A 51 7.68 -7.91 -7.54
N ILE A 52 6.64 -7.40 -8.21
CA ILE A 52 6.76 -6.68 -9.47
C ILE A 52 6.48 -5.20 -9.19
N GLU A 53 7.48 -4.36 -9.45
CA GLU A 53 7.31 -2.90 -9.38
C GLU A 53 6.51 -2.41 -10.59
N GLY A 54 5.74 -1.33 -10.40
CA GLY A 54 4.72 -0.90 -11.35
C GLY A 54 3.39 -1.65 -11.20
N THR A 55 3.14 -2.28 -10.06
CA THR A 55 1.86 -2.92 -9.74
C THR A 55 1.25 -2.34 -8.45
N ILE A 56 0.14 -2.91 -7.99
CA ILE A 56 -0.49 -2.56 -6.70
C ILE A 56 0.50 -2.58 -5.52
N LEU A 57 1.56 -3.40 -5.56
CA LEU A 57 2.59 -3.42 -4.53
C LEU A 57 3.37 -2.10 -4.45
N THR A 58 3.69 -1.50 -5.60
CA THR A 58 4.36 -0.19 -5.66
C THR A 58 3.47 0.90 -5.10
N VAL A 59 2.20 0.93 -5.52
CA VAL A 59 1.22 1.91 -5.04
C VAL A 59 1.04 1.82 -3.52
N ALA A 60 0.86 0.61 -2.99
CA ALA A 60 0.70 0.39 -1.56
C ALA A 60 1.96 0.80 -0.78
N LYS A 61 3.15 0.50 -1.29
CA LYS A 61 4.44 0.88 -0.68
C LYS A 61 4.62 2.40 -0.62
N ASP A 62 4.36 3.10 -1.71
CA ASP A 62 4.52 4.56 -1.75
C ASP A 62 3.50 5.25 -0.84
N ALA A 63 2.25 4.79 -0.86
CA ALA A 63 1.20 5.25 0.04
C ALA A 63 1.57 5.04 1.52
N ALA A 64 2.04 3.85 1.90
CA ALA A 64 2.47 3.56 3.27
C ALA A 64 3.62 4.45 3.73
N LYS A 65 4.63 4.63 2.87
CA LYS A 65 5.76 5.54 3.17
C LYS A 65 5.29 6.97 3.38
N LYS A 66 4.36 7.46 2.55
CA LYS A 66 3.77 8.78 2.71
C LYS A 66 3.00 8.91 4.01
N ALA A 67 2.15 7.93 4.32
CA ALA A 67 1.39 7.89 5.56
C ALA A 67 2.32 8.02 6.78
N VAL A 68 3.39 7.22 6.83
CA VAL A 68 4.39 7.25 7.93
C VAL A 68 5.11 8.59 8.02
N ALA A 69 5.49 9.17 6.88
CA ALA A 69 6.17 10.46 6.85
C ALA A 69 5.25 11.61 7.32
N VAL A 70 4.00 11.62 6.87
CA VAL A 70 3.02 12.65 7.22
C VAL A 70 2.60 12.51 8.69
N SER A 71 2.34 11.29 9.17
CA SER A 71 1.95 11.03 10.56
C SER A 71 3.04 11.34 11.60
N ALA A 72 4.25 11.74 11.17
CA ALA A 72 5.30 12.22 12.05
C ALA A 72 5.09 13.68 12.49
N ALA A 73 4.29 14.45 11.73
CA ALA A 73 4.05 15.87 11.97
C ALA A 73 2.55 16.26 11.90
N GLU A 74 1.67 15.30 11.60
CA GLU A 74 0.22 15.49 11.50
C GLU A 74 -0.49 14.42 12.34
N ASP A 75 -1.38 14.86 13.23
CA ASP A 75 -2.15 14.00 14.14
C ASP A 75 -3.59 13.79 13.66
N GLN A 76 -4.07 14.62 12.72
CA GLN A 76 -5.41 14.48 12.15
C GLN A 76 -5.46 13.34 11.14
N ILE A 77 -6.17 12.27 11.49
CA ILE A 77 -6.33 11.08 10.63
C ILE A 77 -6.88 11.43 9.25
N ASP A 78 -7.82 12.38 9.16
CA ASP A 78 -8.42 12.80 7.89
C ASP A 78 -7.36 13.37 6.94
N ARG A 79 -6.43 14.18 7.47
CA ARG A 79 -5.35 14.79 6.69
C ARG A 79 -4.29 13.77 6.29
N VAL A 80 -3.96 12.84 7.19
CA VAL A 80 -3.05 11.73 6.87
C VAL A 80 -3.64 10.85 5.76
N LEU A 81 -4.93 10.52 5.83
CA LEU A 81 -5.64 9.75 4.80
C LEU A 81 -5.67 10.46 3.46
N GLU A 82 -6.00 11.75 3.44
CA GLU A 82 -6.05 12.57 2.23
C GLU A 82 -4.71 12.54 1.49
N LEU A 83 -3.62 12.86 2.20
CA LEU A 83 -2.26 12.89 1.63
C LEU A 83 -1.76 11.49 1.23
N THR A 84 -2.21 10.45 1.93
CA THR A 84 -1.91 9.05 1.58
C THR A 84 -2.60 8.66 0.26
N ILE A 85 -3.87 9.04 0.08
CA ILE A 85 -4.63 8.78 -1.15
C ILE A 85 -4.05 9.57 -2.33
N GLU A 86 -3.63 10.82 -2.09
CA GLU A 86 -2.97 11.63 -3.11
C GLU A 86 -1.69 10.95 -3.61
N GLU A 87 -0.84 10.47 -2.71
CA GLU A 87 0.37 9.72 -3.09
C GLU A 87 0.02 8.40 -3.79
N ALA A 88 -1.00 7.67 -3.33
CA ALA A 88 -1.42 6.44 -3.97
C ALA A 88 -1.84 6.67 -5.43
N ARG A 89 -2.57 7.76 -5.71
CA ARG A 89 -2.96 8.17 -7.07
C ARG A 89 -1.74 8.56 -7.89
N ALA A 90 -0.86 9.40 -7.33
CA ALA A 90 0.36 9.81 -8.02
C ALA A 90 1.29 8.61 -8.32
N SER A 91 1.37 7.63 -7.43
CA SER A 91 2.12 6.39 -7.64
C SER A 91 1.48 5.53 -8.73
N LEU A 92 0.15 5.39 -8.72
CA LEU A 92 -0.61 4.69 -9.76
C LEU A 92 -0.32 5.28 -11.14
N ASP A 93 -0.32 6.60 -11.28
CA ASP A 93 -0.04 7.30 -12.54
C ASP A 93 1.40 7.05 -13.03
N ARG A 94 2.35 6.85 -12.12
CA ARG A 94 3.75 6.49 -12.43
C ARG A 94 3.94 5.01 -12.74
N THR A 95 2.99 4.12 -12.39
CA THR A 95 3.19 2.67 -12.58
C THR A 95 3.44 2.23 -14.04
N PRO A 96 2.83 2.82 -15.08
CA PRO A 96 3.12 2.44 -16.47
C PRO A 96 4.58 2.67 -16.86
N ASP A 97 5.22 3.71 -16.31
CA ASP A 97 6.63 4.02 -16.57
C ASP A 97 7.60 2.99 -15.99
N LEU A 98 7.17 2.29 -14.94
CA LEU A 98 7.95 1.27 -14.24
C LEU A 98 7.89 -0.10 -14.91
N LEU A 99 7.03 -0.28 -15.92
CA LEU A 99 6.85 -1.52 -16.67
C LEU A 99 7.42 -1.37 -18.10
N PRO A 100 8.66 -1.85 -18.37
CA PRO A 100 9.30 -1.74 -19.68
C PRO A 100 8.54 -2.45 -20.82
N VAL A 101 7.64 -3.37 -20.47
CA VAL A 101 6.78 -4.11 -21.40
C VAL A 101 5.58 -3.28 -21.89
N LEU A 102 5.09 -2.31 -21.11
CA LEU A 102 3.96 -1.46 -21.53
C LEU A 102 4.41 -0.28 -22.39
N LYS A 103 5.65 0.21 -22.24
CA LYS A 103 6.24 1.24 -23.12
C LYS A 103 6.34 0.84 -24.60
N ARG A 104 6.27 -0.46 -24.93
CA ARG A 104 6.36 -0.94 -26.31
C ARG A 104 5.00 -1.22 -26.97
N SER A 105 3.90 -1.20 -26.23
CA SER A 105 2.62 -1.71 -26.73
C SER A 105 1.58 -0.64 -27.08
N GLY A 106 1.85 0.65 -26.83
CA GLY A 106 1.00 1.75 -27.32
C GLY A 106 -0.45 1.75 -26.82
N CYS A 107 -0.80 0.97 -25.79
CA CYS A 107 -2.11 1.10 -25.14
C CYS A 107 -2.01 2.13 -24.02
N CYS A 108 -2.55 3.32 -24.30
CA CYS A 108 -3.17 4.17 -23.30
C CYS A 108 -4.41 3.50 -22.70
#